data_AF-A0A944D018-F1
#
_entry.id   AF-A0A944D018-F1
#
_cell.length_a   1.000
_cell.length_b   1.000
_cell.length_c   1.000
_cell.angle_alpha   90.00
_cell.angle_beta   90.00
_cell.angle_gamma   90.00
#
_symmetry.space_group_name_H-M   'P 1'
#
loop_
_entity.id
_entity.type
_entity.pdbx_description
1 polymer ?
#
loop_
_entity_poly.entity_id
_entity_poly.type
_entity_poly.pdbx_seq_one_letter_code
_entity_poly.pdbx_strand_id
1 'polypeptide(L)'
;MKKIAVLCMLINLVFLASCGGKDEKKEQAKNSPNNTVCESFLKYQECQYKAQGMDDATIKITLDQMKKAWMQAGDNMQTICQEAIDTAKKNGLKKGCSL
;
A
#
# COMPACT_ATOMS: atom_id res chain seq x y z
N MET A 1 -2.90 3.07 27.12
CA MET A 1 -2.71 1.70 26.60
C MET A 1 -4.05 0.98 26.35
N LYS A 2 -4.96 1.52 25.52
CA LYS A 2 -6.26 0.87 25.24
C LYS A 2 -6.79 1.03 23.80
N LYS A 3 -6.10 1.75 22.91
CA LYS A 3 -6.59 2.03 21.53
C LYS A 3 -5.89 1.25 20.42
N ILE A 4 -4.79 0.54 20.72
CA ILE A 4 -4.02 -0.22 19.71
C ILE A 4 -4.68 -1.59 19.41
N ALA A 5 -5.50 -2.11 20.34
CA ALA A 5 -6.15 -3.41 20.19
C ALA A 5 -7.22 -3.47 19.08
N VAL A 6 -7.78 -2.34 18.66
CA VAL A 6 -8.89 -2.33 17.69
C VAL A 6 -8.40 -2.45 16.24
N LEU A 7 -7.19 -1.96 15.94
CA LEU A 7 -6.64 -2.06 14.58
C LEU A 7 -6.17 -3.49 14.21
N CYS A 8 -5.82 -4.31 15.20
CA CYS A 8 -5.39 -5.71 14.95
C CYS A 8 -6.55 -6.68 14.66
N MET A 9 -7.80 -6.31 14.96
CA MET A 9 -8.94 -7.20 14.67
C MET A 9 -9.37 -7.19 13.21
N LEU A 10 -9.11 -6.13 12.45
CA LEU A 10 -9.50 -6.04 11.04
C LEU A 10 -8.57 -6.81 10.09
N ILE A 11 -7.33 -7.09 10.51
CA ILE A 11 -6.35 -7.84 9.70
C ILE A 11 -6.56 -9.36 9.79
N ASN A 12 -7.24 -9.84 10.84
CA ASN A 12 -7.46 -11.28 11.06
C ASN A 12 -8.59 -11.89 10.20
N LEU A 13 -9.38 -11.08 9.49
CA LEU A 13 -10.48 -11.57 8.66
C LEU A 13 -10.08 -11.95 7.21
N VAL A 14 -8.82 -11.73 6.81
CA VAL A 14 -8.35 -12.03 5.44
C VAL A 14 -7.44 -13.27 5.39
N PHE A 15 -7.08 -13.87 6.53
CA PHE A 15 -6.15 -15.01 6.59
C PHE A 15 -6.80 -16.40 6.71
N LEU A 16 -8.11 -16.51 6.47
CA LEU A 16 -8.82 -17.79 6.38
C LEU A 16 -9.25 -18.10 4.95
N ALA A 17 -8.30 -18.11 4.01
CA ALA A 17 -8.47 -18.87 2.79
C ALA A 17 -7.12 -19.22 2.17
N SER A 18 -6.92 -20.52 2.00
CA SER A 18 -6.02 -21.12 1.01
C SER A 18 -4.55 -21.31 1.39
N CYS A 19 -4.32 -22.36 2.19
CA CYS A 19 -3.21 -23.26 1.96
C CYS A 19 -3.55 -24.10 0.72
N GLY A 20 -2.87 -23.90 -0.41
CA GLY A 20 -3.03 -24.78 -1.58
C GLY A 20 -2.61 -24.18 -2.93
N GLY A 21 -1.53 -24.74 -3.49
CA GLY A 21 -1.40 -24.92 -4.95
C GLY A 21 -0.67 -23.85 -5.77
N LYS A 22 0.62 -24.13 -6.04
CA LYS A 22 1.37 -24.03 -7.30
C LYS A 22 0.89 -23.10 -8.46
N ASP A 23 1.87 -22.31 -8.89
CA ASP A 23 2.31 -22.03 -10.28
C ASP A 23 1.61 -20.98 -11.18
N GLU A 24 2.48 -20.22 -11.86
CA GLU A 24 2.33 -19.42 -13.09
C GLU A 24 1.53 -18.09 -13.11
N LYS A 25 2.26 -16.97 -13.20
CA LYS A 25 2.44 -16.22 -14.48
C LYS A 25 3.36 -14.99 -14.29
N LYS A 26 4.43 -14.94 -15.08
CA LYS A 26 5.11 -13.70 -15.46
C LYS A 26 4.14 -12.85 -16.30
N GLU A 27 4.50 -11.56 -16.47
CA GLU A 27 3.87 -10.56 -17.36
C GLU A 27 2.86 -9.67 -16.62
N GLN A 28 2.95 -8.34 -16.60
CA GLN A 28 3.58 -7.38 -17.51
C GLN A 28 3.84 -6.08 -16.72
N ALA A 29 5.10 -5.67 -16.59
CA ALA A 29 5.47 -4.33 -16.13
C ALA A 29 5.18 -3.34 -17.26
N LYS A 30 3.91 -2.94 -17.44
CA LYS A 30 3.57 -1.79 -18.26
C LYS A 30 3.79 -0.54 -17.42
N ASN A 31 4.90 0.14 -17.68
CA ASN A 31 5.09 1.56 -17.36
C ASN A 31 3.95 2.34 -18.03
N SER A 32 2.86 2.56 -17.29
CA SER A 32 1.78 3.43 -17.72
C SER A 32 2.03 4.83 -17.14
N PRO A 33 2.17 5.89 -17.97
CA PRO A 33 2.55 7.23 -17.53
C PRO A 33 1.51 7.97 -16.67
N ASN A 34 0.35 7.37 -16.40
CA ASN A 34 -0.69 7.91 -15.51
C ASN A 34 -0.48 7.61 -14.02
N ASN A 35 0.66 7.02 -13.64
CA ASN A 35 0.92 6.48 -12.30
C ASN A 35 1.53 7.48 -11.30
N THR A 36 1.80 8.73 -11.69
CA THR A 36 2.60 9.68 -10.90
C THR A 36 1.99 10.05 -9.54
N VAL A 37 0.66 10.18 -9.46
CA VAL A 37 -0.05 10.48 -8.21
C VAL A 37 0.02 9.29 -7.24
N CYS A 38 -0.24 8.09 -7.74
CA CYS A 38 -0.11 6.87 -6.93
C CYS A 38 1.35 6.59 -6.52
N GLU A 39 2.31 6.95 -7.38
CA GLU A 39 3.74 6.82 -7.08
C GLU A 39 4.21 7.74 -5.95
N SER A 40 3.73 9.00 -5.88
CA SER A 40 4.08 9.88 -4.75
C SER A 40 3.54 9.33 -3.43
N PHE A 41 2.33 8.75 -3.44
CA PHE A 41 1.78 8.07 -2.28
C PHE A 41 2.58 6.82 -1.87
N LEU A 42 3.03 6.00 -2.83
CA LEU A 42 3.87 4.83 -2.54
C LEU A 42 5.21 5.23 -1.91
N LYS A 43 5.84 6.30 -2.41
CA LYS A 43 7.08 6.85 -1.80
C LYS A 43 6.83 7.37 -0.39
N TYR A 44 5.70 8.03 -0.16
CA TYR A 44 5.32 8.45 1.19
C TYR A 44 5.13 7.25 2.13
N GLN A 45 4.45 6.20 1.69
CA GLN A 45 4.29 4.96 2.47
C GLN A 45 5.62 4.28 2.76
N GLU A 46 6.51 4.18 1.76
CA GLU A 46 7.85 3.65 1.93
C GLU A 46 8.61 4.39 3.04
N CYS A 47 8.59 5.73 3.00
CA CYS A 47 9.20 6.55 4.04
C CYS A 47 8.56 6.33 5.41
N GLN A 48 7.22 6.22 5.48
CA GLN A 48 6.53 5.96 6.74
C GLN A 48 6.94 4.64 7.36
N TYR A 49 7.01 3.57 6.56
CA TYR A 49 7.39 2.24 7.02
C TYR A 49 8.86 2.17 7.44
N LYS A 50 9.77 2.82 6.70
CA LYS A 50 11.17 2.98 7.13
C LYS A 50 11.25 3.72 8.46
N ALA A 51 10.49 4.80 8.62
CA ALA A 51 10.39 5.55 9.87
C ALA A 51 9.63 4.80 10.99
N GLN A 52 9.09 3.61 10.73
CA GLN A 52 8.54 2.68 11.72
C GLN A 52 9.52 1.54 12.06
N GLY A 53 10.69 1.48 11.41
CA GLY A 53 11.68 0.42 11.61
C GLY A 53 11.33 -0.90 10.92
N MET A 54 10.46 -0.87 9.90
CA MET A 54 10.14 -2.03 9.08
C MET A 54 11.33 -2.35 8.16
N ASP A 55 11.62 -3.64 7.95
CA ASP A 55 12.73 -4.04 7.08
C ASP A 55 12.41 -3.84 5.59
N ASP A 56 13.44 -3.59 4.78
CA ASP A 56 13.28 -3.26 3.37
C ASP A 56 12.59 -4.36 2.55
N ALA A 57 12.73 -5.65 2.93
CA ALA A 57 12.08 -6.74 2.22
C ALA A 57 10.57 -6.74 2.47
N THR A 58 10.15 -6.56 3.73
CA THR A 58 8.74 -6.43 4.10
C THR A 58 8.11 -5.18 3.50
N ILE A 59 8.82 -4.05 3.50
CA ILE A 59 8.37 -2.81 2.87
C ILE A 59 8.11 -3.04 1.39
N LYS A 60 9.06 -3.66 0.68
CA LYS A 60 8.92 -3.94 -0.74
C LYS A 60 7.71 -4.84 -1.04
N ILE A 61 7.54 -5.92 -0.29
CA ILE A 61 6.40 -6.83 -0.46
C ILE A 61 5.08 -6.09 -0.23
N THR A 62 5.00 -5.27 0.82
CA THR A 62 3.81 -4.50 1.17
C THR A 62 3.45 -3.50 0.06
N LEU A 63 4.42 -2.75 -0.45
CA LEU A 63 4.20 -1.79 -1.53
C LEU A 63 3.84 -2.48 -2.86
N ASP A 64 4.43 -3.63 -3.16
CA ASP A 64 4.11 -4.42 -4.35
C ASP A 64 2.68 -4.97 -4.29
N GLN A 65 2.23 -5.45 -3.13
CA GLN A 65 0.84 -5.87 -2.92
C GLN A 65 -0.13 -4.70 -3.09
N MET A 66 0.21 -3.54 -2.53
CA MET A 66 -0.59 -2.33 -2.66
C MET A 66 -0.71 -1.90 -4.14
N LYS A 67 0.41 -1.92 -4.87
CA LYS A 67 0.43 -1.63 -6.31
C LYS A 67 -0.43 -2.62 -7.10
N LYS A 68 -0.40 -3.92 -6.77
CA LYS A 68 -1.26 -4.93 -7.41
C LYS A 68 -2.74 -4.68 -7.14
N ALA A 69 -3.13 -4.39 -5.90
CA ALA A 69 -4.51 -4.08 -5.55
C ALA A 69 -5.04 -2.85 -6.32
N TRP A 70 -4.19 -1.84 -6.51
CA TRP A 70 -4.52 -0.67 -7.31
C TRP A 70 -4.65 -0.93 -8.80
N MET A 71 -3.76 -1.75 -9.37
CA MET A 71 -3.89 -2.17 -10.77
C MET A 71 -5.18 -2.97 -11.01
N GLN A 72 -5.67 -3.71 -10.03
CA GLN A 72 -6.96 -4.40 -10.09
C GLN A 72 -8.16 -3.44 -10.04
N ALA A 73 -8.01 -2.24 -9.44
CA ALA A 73 -9.07 -1.23 -9.37
C ALA A 73 -9.34 -0.54 -10.73
N GLY A 74 -8.46 -0.72 -11.73
CA GLY A 74 -8.64 -0.20 -13.07
C GLY A 74 -8.79 1.32 -13.12
N ASP A 75 -9.83 1.81 -13.77
CA ASP A 75 -10.06 3.25 -14.02
C ASP A 75 -10.28 4.07 -12.74
N ASN A 76 -10.64 3.43 -11.63
CA ASN A 76 -10.83 4.10 -10.34
C ASN A 76 -9.52 4.31 -9.57
N MET A 77 -8.40 3.80 -10.06
CA MET A 77 -7.10 3.86 -9.38
C MET A 77 -6.71 5.29 -9.02
N GLN A 78 -6.88 6.23 -9.94
CA GLN A 78 -6.46 7.62 -9.74
C GLN A 78 -7.27 8.30 -8.61
N THR A 79 -8.58 8.07 -8.58
CA THR A 79 -9.48 8.56 -7.52
C THR A 79 -9.11 7.97 -6.16
N ILE A 80 -8.91 6.65 -6.09
CA ILE A 80 -8.54 5.96 -4.84
C ILE A 80 -7.20 6.49 -4.30
N CYS A 81 -6.21 6.67 -5.18
CA CYS A 81 -4.92 7.24 -4.77
C CYS A 81 -5.09 8.68 -4.29
N GLN A 82 -5.86 9.51 -4.99
CA GLN A 82 -6.08 10.89 -4.60
C GLN A 82 -6.77 10.99 -3.23
N GLU A 83 -7.77 10.16 -2.95
CA GLU A 83 -8.42 10.10 -1.64
C GLU A 83 -7.47 9.65 -0.53
N ALA A 84 -6.58 8.69 -0.82
CA ALA A 84 -5.56 8.25 0.13
C ALA A 84 -4.57 9.37 0.44
N ILE A 85 -4.14 10.14 -0.57
CA ILE A 85 -3.30 11.33 -0.43
C ILE A 85 -3.98 12.40 0.42
N ASP A 86 -5.23 12.73 0.10
CA ASP A 86 -5.98 13.76 0.82
C ASP A 86 -6.20 13.38 2.28
N THR A 87 -6.44 12.10 2.53
CA THR A 87 -6.53 11.53 3.88
C THR A 87 -5.20 11.64 4.62
N ALA A 88 -4.08 11.31 3.97
CA ALA A 88 -2.76 11.45 4.56
C ALA A 88 -2.42 12.92 4.89
N LYS A 89 -2.77 13.86 4.01
CA LYS A 89 -2.61 15.30 4.25
C LYS A 89 -3.47 15.79 5.42
N LYS A 90 -4.73 15.36 5.49
CA LYS A 90 -5.66 15.70 6.59
C LYS A 90 -5.18 15.18 7.94
N ASN A 91 -4.63 13.98 7.98
CA ASN A 91 -4.12 13.37 9.21
C ASN A 91 -2.73 13.91 9.62
N GLY A 92 -2.11 14.75 8.80
CA GLY A 92 -0.76 15.24 8.98
C GLY A 92 0.28 14.28 8.43
N LEU A 93 1.15 14.79 7.56
CA LEU A 93 2.24 13.99 7.01
C LEU A 93 3.25 13.64 8.11
N LYS A 94 3.78 12.43 8.06
CA LYS A 94 4.80 12.00 9.02
C LYS A 94 6.05 12.86 8.84
N LYS A 95 6.61 13.34 9.96
CA LYS A 95 7.80 14.20 9.95
C LYS A 95 8.94 13.51 9.21
N GLY A 96 9.50 14.20 8.21
CA GLY A 96 10.57 13.68 7.35
C GLY A 96 10.09 12.90 6.12
N CYS A 97 8.78 12.70 5.95
CA CYS A 97 8.20 12.07 4.76
C CYS A 97 7.35 13.09 3.98
N SER A 98 7.58 13.17 2.67
CA SER A 98 6.90 14.09 1.75
C SER A 98 5.97 13.35 0.79
N LEU A 99 4.98 14.07 0.27
CA LEU A 99 3.89 13.55 -0.54
C LEU A 99 3.48 14.58 -1.61
#